data_AF-A0A923V711-F1
#
_entry.id   AF-A0A923V711-F1
#
_cell.length_a   1.000
_cell.length_b   1.000
_cell.length_c   1.000
_cell.angle_alpha   90.00
_cell.angle_beta   90.00
_cell.angle_gamma   90.00
#
_symmetry.space_group_name_H-M   'P 1'
#
loop_
_entity.id
_entity.type
_entity.pdbx_description
1 polymer ?
#
loop_
_entity_poly.entity_id
_entity_poly.type
_entity_poly.pdbx_seq_one_letter_code
_entity_poly.pdbx_strand_id
1 'polypeptide(L)'
;MRNCLSKKIIYAAHYVAVTFIFASCNYNKGVGDPRATILSEAEVSQMAIENNYASVQKLVISNQCLTCHADSTGNKGGLNLETYSKVKTNLNQMMYRVLETKDMPPAGLTGYSFQLMKLWLESGAPEQNISDGAGQVFTGPLNWSKIKNQILAKNCLDCHQGPNPDANLDLSNLSTVKEKYAIFFDRVFVKQDMPPEPYSALTINEKQALMKWISQGFQQ
;
A
#
# COMPACT_ATOMS: atom_id res chain seq x y z
N MET A 1 26.39 -9.21 -92.91
CA MET A 1 25.19 -8.39 -93.21
C MET A 1 24.25 -8.48 -92.02
N ARG A 2 23.55 -7.36 -91.77
CA ARG A 2 22.80 -7.02 -90.54
C ARG A 2 21.79 -8.09 -90.15
N ASN A 3 21.54 -8.27 -88.85
CA ASN A 3 20.17 -8.24 -88.33
C ASN A 3 20.10 -8.05 -86.81
N CYS A 4 19.16 -7.17 -86.44
CA CYS A 4 18.82 -6.72 -85.10
C CYS A 4 18.13 -7.82 -84.30
N LEU A 5 18.45 -7.92 -83.00
CA LEU A 5 17.54 -8.47 -82.01
C LEU A 5 17.44 -7.55 -80.80
N SER A 6 16.23 -7.01 -80.66
CA SER A 6 15.69 -6.19 -79.58
C SER A 6 15.80 -6.92 -78.24
N LYS A 7 16.49 -6.30 -77.28
CA LYS A 7 16.51 -6.73 -75.87
C LYS A 7 15.30 -6.13 -75.17
N LYS A 8 14.40 -7.00 -74.68
CA LYS A 8 13.30 -6.65 -73.79
C LYS A 8 13.84 -6.19 -72.44
N ILE A 9 13.41 -5.01 -72.01
CA ILE A 9 13.65 -4.46 -70.67
C ILE A 9 12.65 -5.15 -69.72
N ILE A 10 13.15 -5.91 -68.75
CA ILE A 10 12.35 -6.45 -67.65
C ILE A 10 12.69 -5.63 -66.40
N TYR A 11 11.70 -4.93 -65.87
CA TYR A 11 11.78 -4.14 -64.65
C TYR A 11 11.97 -5.07 -63.44
N ALA A 12 13.09 -4.94 -62.74
CA ALA A 12 13.33 -5.61 -61.47
C ALA A 12 12.62 -4.84 -60.34
N ALA A 13 11.49 -5.37 -59.87
CA ALA A 13 10.81 -4.89 -58.69
C ALA A 13 11.70 -5.11 -57.45
N HIS A 14 12.25 -4.03 -56.90
CA HIS A 14 12.98 -4.06 -55.64
C HIS A 14 11.97 -4.12 -54.48
N TYR A 15 11.83 -5.30 -53.88
CA TYR A 15 11.21 -5.44 -52.56
C TYR A 15 12.20 -4.92 -51.51
N VAL A 16 12.02 -3.68 -51.07
CA VAL A 16 12.66 -3.18 -49.84
C VAL A 16 11.88 -3.76 -48.66
N ALA A 17 12.41 -4.85 -48.10
CA ALA A 17 11.93 -5.38 -46.83
C ALA A 17 12.29 -4.38 -45.72
N VAL A 18 11.31 -3.54 -45.33
CA VAL A 18 11.42 -2.71 -44.14
C VAL A 18 11.28 -3.63 -42.92
N THR A 19 12.40 -4.18 -42.47
CA THR A 19 12.49 -4.84 -41.18
C THR A 19 12.36 -3.79 -40.08
N PHE A 20 11.16 -3.66 -39.52
CA PHE A 20 10.95 -3.01 -38.24
C PHE A 20 11.71 -3.80 -37.17
N ILE A 21 12.89 -3.31 -36.80
CA ILE A 21 13.57 -3.74 -35.59
C ILE A 21 12.71 -3.21 -34.44
N PHE A 22 11.81 -4.05 -33.93
CA PHE A 22 11.29 -3.85 -32.58
C PHE A 22 12.50 -3.94 -31.65
N ALA A 23 13.02 -2.78 -31.26
CA ALA A 23 13.81 -2.66 -30.05
C ALA A 23 12.88 -3.08 -28.90
N SER A 24 12.88 -4.38 -28.59
CA SER A 24 12.36 -4.86 -27.32
C SER A 24 13.19 -4.17 -26.26
N CYS A 25 12.60 -3.20 -25.57
CA CYS A 25 13.14 -2.67 -24.34
C CYS A 25 13.39 -3.87 -23.42
N ASN A 26 14.65 -4.25 -23.29
CA ASN A 26 15.11 -5.19 -22.29
C ASN A 26 14.94 -4.47 -20.95
N TYR A 27 13.75 -4.60 -20.36
CA TYR A 27 13.47 -4.10 -19.03
C TYR A 27 14.32 -4.93 -18.09
N ASN A 28 15.50 -4.39 -17.75
CA ASN A 28 16.40 -4.98 -16.79
C ASN A 28 15.65 -5.09 -15.45
N LYS A 29 15.10 -6.27 -15.18
CA LYS A 29 14.58 -6.63 -13.87
C LYS A 29 15.77 -6.75 -12.93
N GLY A 30 15.78 -5.91 -11.89
CA GLY A 30 16.57 -6.14 -10.71
C GLY A 30 17.72 -5.15 -10.51
N VAL A 31 17.38 -3.93 -10.12
CA VAL A 31 17.97 -3.45 -8.87
C VAL A 31 16.87 -3.70 -7.84
N GLY A 32 16.99 -4.79 -7.09
CA GLY A 32 16.02 -5.07 -6.03
C GLY A 32 15.91 -3.85 -5.11
N ASP A 33 14.70 -3.42 -4.76
CA ASP A 33 14.51 -2.38 -3.75
C ASP A 33 15.34 -2.81 -2.52
N PRO A 34 16.39 -2.07 -2.10
CA PRO A 34 17.21 -2.46 -0.95
C PRO A 34 16.41 -2.54 0.36
N ARG A 35 15.12 -2.14 0.33
CA ARG A 35 14.12 -2.31 1.39
C ARG A 35 13.39 -3.65 1.34
N ALA A 36 13.36 -4.32 0.19
CA ALA A 36 12.81 -5.65 0.00
C ALA A 36 13.83 -6.73 0.40
N THR A 37 14.45 -6.55 1.57
CA THR A 37 15.21 -7.63 2.21
C THR A 37 14.28 -8.81 2.41
N ILE A 38 14.70 -9.99 1.96
CA ILE A 38 13.96 -11.22 2.25
C ILE A 38 14.13 -11.48 3.75
N LEU A 39 13.06 -11.27 4.51
CA LEU A 39 13.01 -11.60 5.92
C LEU A 39 12.90 -13.11 6.09
N SER A 40 13.57 -13.62 7.11
CA SER A 40 13.37 -15.00 7.57
C SER A 40 11.97 -15.18 8.16
N GLU A 41 11.49 -16.42 8.20
CA GLU A 41 10.21 -16.77 8.83
C GLU A 41 10.14 -16.35 10.31
N ALA A 42 11.28 -16.44 11.02
CA ALA A 42 11.39 -15.99 12.40
C ALA A 42 11.22 -14.46 12.52
N GLU A 43 11.83 -13.68 11.63
CA GLU A 43 11.66 -12.22 11.61
C GLU A 43 10.24 -11.81 11.26
N VAL A 44 9.59 -12.50 10.32
CA VAL A 44 8.18 -12.26 9.99
C VAL A 44 7.28 -12.52 11.19
N SER A 45 7.51 -13.63 11.90
CA SER A 45 6.76 -13.97 13.11
C SER A 45 6.99 -12.96 14.23
N GLN A 46 8.23 -12.49 14.39
CA GLN A 46 8.59 -11.50 15.39
C GLN A 46 7.95 -10.13 15.10
N MET A 47 7.93 -9.67 13.85
CA MET A 47 7.27 -8.42 13.49
C MET A 47 5.77 -8.43 13.82
N ALA A 48 5.11 -9.58 13.69
CA ALA A 48 3.69 -9.70 14.06
C ALA A 48 3.47 -9.45 15.56
N ILE A 49 4.41 -9.87 16.42
CA ILE A 49 4.39 -9.63 17.87
C ILE A 49 4.74 -8.16 18.19
N GLU A 50 5.61 -7.55 17.39
CA GLU A 50 6.07 -6.16 17.52
C GLU A 50 5.16 -5.14 16.82
N ASN A 51 4.02 -5.57 16.29
CA ASN A 51 3.09 -4.73 15.54
C ASN A 51 2.25 -3.80 16.44
N ASN A 52 2.91 -3.05 17.32
CA ASN A 52 2.31 -2.12 18.28
C ASN A 52 3.21 -0.88 18.46
N TYR A 53 2.62 0.20 18.97
CA TYR A 53 3.35 1.45 19.16
C TYR A 53 4.56 1.29 20.08
N ALA A 54 4.47 0.58 21.21
CA ALA A 54 5.59 0.46 22.14
C ALA A 54 6.84 -0.15 21.48
N SER A 55 6.65 -1.16 20.64
CA SER A 55 7.72 -1.85 19.91
C SER A 55 8.26 -0.99 18.77
N VAL A 56 7.38 -0.42 17.95
CA VAL A 56 7.77 0.45 16.82
C VAL A 56 8.44 1.73 17.32
N GLN A 57 7.98 2.29 18.44
CA GLN A 57 8.60 3.43 19.09
C GLN A 57 10.05 3.11 19.47
N LYS A 58 10.26 1.98 20.16
CA LYS A 58 11.57 1.55 20.62
C LYS A 58 12.52 1.20 19.47
N LEU A 59 12.03 0.47 18.48
CA LEU A 59 12.87 -0.13 17.45
C LEU A 59 13.13 0.82 16.29
N VAL A 60 12.18 1.69 15.95
CA VAL A 60 12.24 2.56 14.77
C VAL A 60 12.15 4.04 15.14
N ILE A 61 11.07 4.50 15.77
CA ILE A 61 10.80 5.95 15.92
C ILE A 61 11.88 6.63 16.75
N SER A 62 12.24 6.08 17.91
CA SER A 62 13.25 6.67 18.80
C SER A 62 14.63 6.78 18.14
N ASN A 63 15.00 5.80 17.31
CA ASN A 63 16.35 5.72 16.75
C ASN A 63 16.48 6.47 15.41
N GLN A 64 15.41 6.55 14.63
CA GLN A 64 15.46 6.99 13.23
C GLN A 64 14.58 8.21 12.94
N CYS A 65 13.62 8.55 13.80
CA CYS A 65 12.68 9.64 13.59
C CYS A 65 12.88 10.79 14.60
N LEU A 66 13.08 10.47 15.88
CA LEU A 66 13.20 11.49 16.95
C LEU A 66 14.48 12.33 16.88
N THR A 67 15.46 11.95 16.04
CA THR A 67 16.63 12.81 15.75
C THR A 67 16.24 14.12 15.05
N CYS A 68 15.03 14.19 14.49
CA CYS A 68 14.49 15.35 13.80
C CYS A 68 13.10 15.76 14.30
N HIS A 69 12.29 14.80 14.74
CA HIS A 69 10.87 14.98 15.09
C HIS A 69 10.60 14.95 16.60
N ALA A 70 11.54 15.47 17.40
CA ALA A 70 11.38 15.66 18.84
C ALA A 70 11.38 17.15 19.21
N ASP A 71 10.82 17.49 20.38
CA ASP A 71 10.79 18.87 20.88
C ASP A 71 12.22 19.39 21.07
N SER A 72 13.14 18.53 21.56
CA SER A 72 14.56 18.84 21.73
C SER A 72 15.31 19.10 20.42
N THR A 73 14.77 18.66 19.27
CA THR A 73 15.38 18.82 17.94
C THR A 73 14.61 19.79 17.05
N GLY A 74 13.64 20.52 17.61
CA GLY A 74 12.89 21.56 16.93
C GLY A 74 11.80 21.08 15.97
N ASN A 75 11.34 19.83 16.07
CA ASN A 75 10.22 19.27 15.29
C ASN A 75 10.31 19.59 13.79
N LYS A 76 11.36 19.14 13.10
CA LYS A 76 11.57 19.45 11.68
C LYS A 76 10.32 19.13 10.85
N GLY A 77 9.94 20.07 9.99
CA GLY A 77 8.72 19.94 9.20
C GLY A 77 7.42 20.15 10.00
N GLY A 78 7.51 20.75 11.20
CA GLY A 78 6.34 21.06 12.04
C GLY A 78 5.71 19.83 12.69
N LEU A 79 6.44 18.73 12.79
CA LEU A 79 5.92 17.42 13.16
C LEU A 79 6.68 16.85 14.35
N ASN A 80 5.94 16.39 15.36
CA ASN A 80 6.46 15.77 16.57
C ASN A 80 5.94 14.32 16.68
N LEU A 81 6.82 13.38 17.03
CA LEU A 81 6.53 11.93 17.11
C LEU A 81 6.85 11.31 18.49
N GLU A 82 7.01 12.12 19.54
CA GLU A 82 7.45 11.64 20.87
C GLU A 82 6.41 10.81 21.62
N THR A 83 5.13 10.97 21.29
CA THR A 83 4.04 10.26 21.95
C THR A 83 3.07 9.68 20.94
N TYR A 84 2.37 8.61 21.31
CA TYR A 84 1.40 7.97 20.42
C TYR A 84 0.34 8.95 19.92
N SER A 85 -0.19 9.80 20.80
CA SER A 85 -1.18 10.81 20.43
C SER A 85 -0.66 11.76 19.33
N LYS A 86 0.59 12.22 19.45
CA LYS A 86 1.24 13.05 18.43
C LYS A 86 1.55 12.27 17.14
N VAL A 87 1.87 10.98 17.22
CA VAL A 87 1.99 10.12 16.04
C VAL A 87 0.65 9.96 15.33
N LYS A 88 -0.41 9.64 16.07
CA LYS A 88 -1.75 9.36 15.53
C LYS A 88 -2.30 10.56 14.76
N THR A 89 -2.11 11.78 15.25
CA THR A 89 -2.54 13.00 14.54
C THR A 89 -1.78 13.24 13.23
N ASN A 90 -0.59 12.65 13.08
CA ASN A 90 0.28 12.80 11.91
C ASN A 90 0.33 11.54 11.03
N LEU A 91 -0.52 10.55 11.29
CA LEU A 91 -0.41 9.21 10.68
C LEU A 91 -0.49 9.26 9.14
N ASN A 92 -1.40 10.04 8.57
CA ASN A 92 -1.51 10.23 7.11
C ASN A 92 -0.20 10.70 6.48
N GLN A 93 0.42 11.70 7.11
CA GLN A 93 1.68 12.26 6.63
C GLN A 93 2.81 11.25 6.79
N MET A 94 2.85 10.48 7.88
CA MET A 94 3.83 9.40 8.06
C MET A 94 3.67 8.32 6.98
N MET A 95 2.45 7.83 6.76
CA MET A 95 2.18 6.82 5.73
C MET A 95 2.63 7.30 4.36
N TYR A 96 2.26 8.51 3.98
CA TYR A 96 2.68 9.09 2.71
C TYR A 96 4.20 9.22 2.61
N ARG A 97 4.87 9.78 3.63
CA ARG A 97 6.31 10.06 3.56
C ARG A 97 7.20 8.81 3.68
N VAL A 98 6.75 7.81 4.43
CA VAL A 98 7.51 6.57 4.66
C VAL A 98 7.23 5.53 3.58
N LEU A 99 5.97 5.34 3.19
CA LEU A 99 5.56 4.25 2.29
C LEU A 99 5.51 4.66 0.82
N GLU A 100 5.04 5.88 0.53
CA GLU A 100 4.82 6.36 -0.83
C GLU A 100 6.02 7.12 -1.39
N THR A 101 6.32 8.31 -0.84
CA THR A 101 7.43 9.15 -1.32
C THR A 101 8.78 8.66 -0.83
N LYS A 102 8.77 7.87 0.26
CA LYS A 102 9.95 7.12 0.72
C LYS A 102 11.16 8.01 1.03
N ASP A 103 10.91 9.26 1.37
CA ASP A 103 11.90 10.32 1.59
C ASP A 103 12.08 10.64 3.08
N MET A 104 11.43 9.88 3.96
CA MET A 104 11.57 9.95 5.41
C MET A 104 11.96 8.60 6.04
N PRO A 105 12.98 8.58 6.92
CA PRO A 105 13.94 9.66 7.17
C PRO A 105 14.75 10.00 5.90
N PRO A 106 15.56 11.08 5.86
CA PRO A 106 16.28 11.48 4.63
C PRO A 106 17.16 10.39 3.99
N ALA A 107 17.68 9.44 4.79
CA ALA A 107 18.43 8.29 4.29
C ALA A 107 17.54 7.10 3.87
N GLY A 108 16.23 7.19 4.12
CA GLY A 108 15.24 6.12 4.00
C GLY A 108 15.27 5.14 5.16
N LEU A 109 14.15 4.43 5.38
CA LEU A 109 14.13 3.20 6.16
C LEU A 109 14.48 2.02 5.26
N THR A 110 15.21 1.04 5.77
CA THR A 110 15.57 -0.20 5.06
C THR A 110 15.44 -1.42 5.98
N GLY A 111 15.52 -2.62 5.40
CA GLY A 111 15.53 -3.89 6.13
C GLY A 111 14.36 -4.04 7.10
N TYR A 112 14.66 -4.61 8.27
CA TYR A 112 13.68 -4.88 9.33
C TYR A 112 12.89 -3.62 9.75
N SER A 113 13.56 -2.49 9.97
CA SER A 113 12.89 -1.24 10.39
C SER A 113 11.84 -0.76 9.38
N PHE A 114 12.13 -0.87 8.08
CA PHE A 114 11.14 -0.52 7.06
C PHE A 114 9.96 -1.49 7.07
N GLN A 115 10.22 -2.80 7.16
CA GLN A 115 9.16 -3.81 7.13
C GLN A 115 8.27 -3.73 8.37
N LEU A 116 8.86 -3.53 9.56
CA LEU A 116 8.10 -3.33 10.79
C LEU A 116 7.28 -2.03 10.75
N MET A 117 7.88 -0.92 10.32
CA MET A 117 7.16 0.36 10.18
C MET A 117 6.03 0.24 9.15
N LYS A 118 6.27 -0.42 8.03
CA LYS A 118 5.27 -0.68 7.00
C LYS A 118 4.12 -1.52 7.57
N LEU A 119 4.43 -2.65 8.20
CA LEU A 119 3.42 -3.52 8.81
C LEU A 119 2.57 -2.74 9.80
N TRP A 120 3.19 -1.96 10.68
CA TRP A 120 2.50 -1.16 11.68
C TRP A 120 1.62 -0.08 11.07
N LEU A 121 2.14 0.72 10.15
CA LEU A 121 1.37 1.76 9.46
C LEU A 121 0.21 1.16 8.64
N GLU A 122 0.44 0.08 7.90
CA GLU A 122 -0.60 -0.61 7.11
C GLU A 122 -1.65 -1.31 8.00
N SER A 123 -1.30 -1.63 9.25
CA SER A 123 -2.24 -2.13 10.27
C SER A 123 -3.01 -1.02 10.98
N GLY A 124 -2.86 0.24 10.52
CA GLY A 124 -3.47 1.41 11.14
C GLY A 124 -2.71 1.92 12.37
N ALA A 125 -1.44 1.59 12.53
CA ALA A 125 -0.60 2.04 13.64
C ALA A 125 -1.25 1.84 15.03
N PRO A 126 -1.58 0.60 15.42
CA PRO A 126 -2.23 0.34 16.69
C PRO A 126 -1.33 0.71 17.88
N GLU A 127 -1.92 1.30 18.93
CA GLU A 127 -1.19 1.66 20.15
C GLU A 127 -0.71 0.43 20.91
N GLN A 128 -1.61 -0.53 21.07
CA GLN A 128 -1.37 -1.80 21.75
C GLN A 128 -1.34 -2.93 20.73
N ASN A 129 -0.77 -4.07 21.10
CA ASN A 129 -1.00 -5.29 20.32
C ASN A 129 -2.49 -5.55 20.31
N ILE A 130 -3.13 -5.38 19.16
CA ILE A 130 -4.50 -5.85 18.97
C ILE A 130 -4.35 -7.35 18.68
N SER A 131 -4.19 -8.13 19.74
CA SER A 131 -4.41 -9.57 19.65
C SER A 131 -5.92 -9.80 19.70
N ASP A 132 -6.65 -9.26 18.73
CA ASP A 132 -8.00 -9.72 18.48
C ASP A 132 -7.89 -11.09 17.83
N GLY A 133 -7.94 -12.10 18.70
CA GLY A 133 -7.54 -13.47 18.43
C GLY A 133 -7.90 -13.98 17.04
N ALA A 134 -6.92 -14.63 16.40
CA ALA A 134 -7.14 -15.55 15.29
C ALA A 134 -8.10 -15.04 14.18
N GLY A 135 -8.00 -13.76 13.80
CA GLY A 135 -8.62 -13.30 12.56
C GLY A 135 -8.04 -14.07 11.37
N GLN A 136 -8.89 -14.44 10.39
CA GLN A 136 -8.45 -15.16 9.20
C GLN A 136 -7.32 -14.40 8.48
N VAL A 137 -6.20 -15.07 8.22
CA VAL A 137 -5.15 -14.53 7.34
C VAL A 137 -5.67 -14.53 5.90
N PHE A 138 -5.76 -13.36 5.28
CA PHE A 138 -6.26 -13.23 3.91
C PHE A 138 -5.17 -13.59 2.90
N THR A 139 -5.28 -14.78 2.29
CA THR A 139 -4.35 -15.28 1.27
C THR A 139 -4.90 -15.11 -0.15
N GLY A 140 -4.03 -15.20 -1.16
CA GLY A 140 -4.41 -15.10 -2.59
C GLY A 140 -4.64 -13.66 -3.06
N PRO A 141 -5.18 -13.48 -4.29
CA PRO A 141 -5.49 -12.15 -4.80
C PRO A 141 -6.58 -11.52 -3.93
N LEU A 142 -6.30 -10.33 -3.40
CA LEU A 142 -7.29 -9.52 -2.72
C LEU A 142 -8.00 -8.71 -3.78
N ASN A 143 -9.23 -9.09 -4.08
CA ASN A 143 -10.06 -8.45 -5.09
C ASN A 143 -11.38 -7.98 -4.47
N TRP A 144 -12.20 -7.26 -5.24
CA TRP A 144 -13.42 -6.65 -4.74
C TRP A 144 -14.37 -7.68 -4.15
N SER A 145 -14.54 -8.82 -4.82
CA SER A 145 -15.40 -9.91 -4.33
C SER A 145 -14.97 -10.38 -2.94
N LYS A 146 -13.67 -10.63 -2.74
CA LYS A 146 -13.14 -11.07 -1.46
C LYS A 146 -13.27 -10.01 -0.37
N ILE A 147 -12.90 -8.77 -0.68
CA ILE A 147 -12.98 -7.66 0.27
C ILE A 147 -14.42 -7.37 0.68
N LYS A 148 -15.32 -7.29 -0.30
CA LYS A 148 -16.75 -7.06 -0.04
C LYS A 148 -17.33 -8.16 0.83
N ASN A 149 -17.08 -9.42 0.48
CA ASN A 149 -17.76 -10.54 1.14
C ASN A 149 -17.16 -10.90 2.50
N GLN A 150 -15.85 -10.73 2.69
CA GLN A 150 -15.18 -11.20 3.92
C GLN A 150 -14.93 -10.08 4.94
N ILE A 151 -14.90 -8.81 4.50
CA ILE A 151 -14.60 -7.68 5.39
C ILE A 151 -15.78 -6.70 5.41
N LEU A 152 -16.18 -6.15 4.26
CA LEU A 152 -17.22 -5.11 4.26
C LEU A 152 -18.58 -5.65 4.70
N ALA A 153 -18.98 -6.82 4.20
CA ALA A 153 -20.27 -7.44 4.53
C ALA A 153 -20.40 -7.72 6.03
N LYS A 154 -19.30 -8.13 6.67
CA LYS A 154 -19.27 -8.45 8.09
C LYS A 154 -19.23 -7.20 8.98
N ASN A 155 -18.48 -6.18 8.57
CA ASN A 155 -18.09 -5.08 9.47
C ASN A 155 -18.69 -3.72 9.09
N CYS A 156 -19.25 -3.56 7.88
CA CYS A 156 -19.58 -2.24 7.34
C CYS A 156 -20.99 -2.18 6.74
N LEU A 157 -21.43 -3.22 6.05
CA LEU A 157 -22.64 -3.16 5.24
C LEU A 157 -23.93 -3.15 6.05
N ASP A 158 -23.91 -3.42 7.36
CA ASP A 158 -25.10 -3.26 8.21
C ASP A 158 -25.63 -1.82 8.22
N CYS A 159 -24.72 -0.84 8.11
CA CYS A 159 -25.05 0.59 8.10
C CYS A 159 -24.77 1.27 6.75
N HIS A 160 -23.74 0.82 6.03
CA HIS A 160 -23.25 1.46 4.80
C HIS A 160 -23.73 0.75 3.53
N GLN A 161 -25.02 0.43 3.44
CA GLN A 161 -25.63 -0.09 2.21
C GLN A 161 -27.10 0.31 2.05
N GLY A 162 -27.63 0.14 0.84
CA GLY A 162 -29.06 0.29 0.56
C GLY A 162 -29.47 1.73 0.25
N PRO A 163 -30.78 2.04 0.30
CA PRO A 163 -31.31 3.32 -0.17
C PRO A 163 -30.99 4.51 0.74
N ASN A 164 -30.71 4.27 2.02
CA ASN A 164 -30.40 5.31 3.02
C ASN A 164 -29.17 4.89 3.84
N PRO A 165 -27.98 4.80 3.25
CA PRO A 165 -26.79 4.39 3.97
C PRO A 165 -26.31 5.49 4.91
N ASP A 166 -25.74 5.10 6.04
CA ASP A 166 -25.18 6.05 7.01
C ASP A 166 -24.13 6.95 6.36
N ALA A 167 -24.16 8.23 6.73
CA ALA A 167 -23.33 9.29 6.15
C ALA A 167 -23.40 9.39 4.61
N ASN A 168 -24.48 8.89 3.99
CA ASN A 168 -24.65 8.81 2.53
C ASN A 168 -23.48 8.05 1.87
N LEU A 169 -22.97 7.01 2.53
CA LEU A 169 -21.83 6.21 2.09
C LEU A 169 -22.24 4.75 1.87
N ASP A 170 -22.48 4.38 0.61
CA ASP A 170 -22.77 2.99 0.21
C ASP A 170 -21.48 2.21 -0.10
N LEU A 171 -20.99 1.45 0.87
CA LEU A 171 -19.81 0.59 0.74
C LEU A 171 -20.10 -0.74 0.05
N SER A 172 -21.35 -1.00 -0.37
CA SER A 172 -21.67 -2.18 -1.18
C SER A 172 -21.30 -2.00 -2.66
N ASN A 173 -20.89 -0.78 -3.06
CA ASN A 173 -20.51 -0.40 -4.41
C ASN A 173 -19.04 0.02 -4.49
N LEU A 174 -18.25 -0.67 -5.33
CA LEU A 174 -16.83 -0.38 -5.52
C LEU A 174 -16.57 1.06 -5.99
N SER A 175 -17.44 1.62 -6.83
CA SER A 175 -17.30 2.99 -7.32
C SER A 175 -17.38 4.00 -6.17
N THR A 176 -18.32 3.79 -5.24
CA THR A 176 -18.48 4.64 -4.07
C THR A 176 -17.27 4.54 -3.13
N VAL A 177 -16.75 3.33 -2.91
CA VAL A 177 -15.52 3.13 -2.12
C VAL A 177 -14.34 3.91 -2.71
N LYS A 178 -14.17 3.86 -4.04
CA LYS A 178 -13.12 4.61 -4.75
C LYS A 178 -13.32 6.12 -4.65
N GLU A 179 -14.53 6.60 -4.93
CA GLU A 179 -14.86 8.03 -4.90
C GLU A 179 -14.69 8.63 -3.50
N LYS A 180 -15.11 7.89 -2.46
CA LYS A 180 -15.06 8.32 -1.06
C LYS A 180 -13.87 7.78 -0.28
N TYR A 181 -12.81 7.35 -0.98
CA TYR A 181 -11.62 6.73 -0.38
C TYR A 181 -11.04 7.54 0.79
N ALA A 182 -10.94 8.86 0.65
CA ALA A 182 -10.37 9.71 1.70
C ALA A 182 -11.12 9.60 3.04
N ILE A 183 -12.46 9.55 3.00
CA ILE A 183 -13.29 9.40 4.19
C ILE A 183 -13.17 7.98 4.74
N PHE A 184 -13.26 6.96 3.88
CA PHE A 184 -13.06 5.57 4.28
C PHE A 184 -11.71 5.39 4.99
N PHE A 185 -10.64 5.92 4.41
CA PHE A 185 -9.30 5.82 4.94
C PHE A 185 -9.13 6.52 6.28
N ASP A 186 -9.63 7.76 6.38
CA ASP A 186 -9.59 8.55 7.62
C ASP A 186 -10.29 7.81 8.77
N ARG A 187 -11.49 7.29 8.54
CA ARG A 187 -12.27 6.62 9.59
C ARG A 187 -11.68 5.27 10.00
N VAL A 188 -11.24 4.45 9.02
CA VAL A 188 -10.77 3.08 9.27
C VAL A 188 -9.32 3.04 9.78
N PHE A 189 -8.42 3.85 9.23
CA PHE A 189 -6.97 3.75 9.52
C PHE A 189 -6.46 4.88 10.40
N VAL A 190 -7.02 6.08 10.33
CA VAL A 190 -6.51 7.25 11.06
C VAL A 190 -7.20 7.40 12.40
N LYS A 191 -8.51 7.64 12.38
CA LYS A 191 -9.32 7.79 13.59
C LYS A 191 -9.55 6.45 14.27
N GLN A 192 -9.73 5.40 13.46
CA GLN A 192 -10.02 4.03 13.91
C GLN A 192 -11.29 3.97 14.76
N ASP A 193 -12.30 4.72 14.34
CA ASP A 193 -13.61 4.85 15.01
C ASP A 193 -14.74 4.27 14.16
N MET A 194 -14.38 3.41 13.20
CA MET A 194 -15.29 2.61 12.40
C MET A 194 -14.80 1.15 12.38
N PRO A 195 -15.67 0.17 12.68
CA PRO A 195 -17.09 0.30 12.98
C PRO A 195 -17.31 0.97 14.36
N PRO A 196 -18.42 1.69 14.58
CA PRO A 196 -18.68 2.36 15.85
C PRO A 196 -19.15 1.34 16.90
N GLU A 197 -19.06 1.67 18.18
CA GLU A 197 -19.70 0.88 19.24
C GLU A 197 -21.21 0.70 18.95
N PRO A 198 -21.80 -0.49 19.20
CA PRO A 198 -21.23 -1.66 19.89
C PRO A 198 -20.54 -2.68 18.95
N TYR A 199 -20.28 -2.34 17.69
CA TYR A 199 -19.61 -3.23 16.75
C TYR A 199 -18.12 -3.35 17.09
N SER A 200 -17.55 -4.55 16.91
CA SER A 200 -16.13 -4.76 17.15
C SER A 200 -15.27 -4.01 16.13
N ALA A 201 -14.12 -3.49 16.58
CA ALA A 201 -13.11 -2.92 15.71
C ALA A 201 -12.60 -3.94 14.68
N LEU A 202 -12.13 -3.45 13.53
CA LEU A 202 -11.45 -4.31 12.55
C LEU A 202 -10.18 -4.92 13.14
N THR A 203 -9.98 -6.20 12.84
CA THR A 203 -8.76 -6.93 13.16
C THR A 203 -7.56 -6.43 12.38
N ILE A 204 -6.36 -6.70 12.89
CA ILE A 204 -5.10 -6.41 12.19
C ILE A 204 -5.10 -7.02 10.79
N ASN A 205 -5.54 -8.28 10.66
CA ASN A 205 -5.57 -8.98 9.37
C ASN A 205 -6.58 -8.36 8.40
N GLU A 206 -7.74 -7.89 8.88
CA GLU A 206 -8.72 -7.18 8.05
C GLU A 206 -8.19 -5.81 7.59
N LYS A 207 -7.54 -5.03 8.48
CA LYS A 207 -6.90 -3.75 8.13
C LYS A 207 -5.80 -3.95 7.09
N GLN A 208 -4.93 -4.94 7.26
CA GLN A 208 -3.88 -5.27 6.30
C GLN A 208 -4.45 -5.70 4.95
N ALA A 209 -5.51 -6.50 4.93
CA ALA A 209 -6.14 -6.92 3.69
C ALA A 209 -6.76 -5.73 2.94
N LEU A 210 -7.44 -4.83 3.64
CA LEU A 210 -7.96 -3.59 3.05
C LEU A 210 -6.84 -2.71 2.51
N MET A 211 -5.80 -2.45 3.30
CA MET A 211 -4.66 -1.62 2.90
C MET A 211 -3.96 -2.19 1.67
N LYS A 212 -3.71 -3.51 1.67
CA LYS A 212 -3.08 -4.20 0.55
C LYS A 212 -3.95 -4.09 -0.71
N TRP A 213 -5.26 -4.34 -0.60
CA TRP A 213 -6.17 -4.18 -1.74
C TRP A 213 -6.21 -2.74 -2.28
N ILE A 214 -6.25 -1.74 -1.40
CA ILE A 214 -6.18 -0.31 -1.74
C ILE A 214 -4.87 0.00 -2.48
N SER A 215 -3.73 -0.44 -1.93
CA SER A 215 -2.39 -0.22 -2.52
C SER A 215 -2.23 -0.88 -3.90
N GLN A 216 -3.00 -1.93 -4.17
CA GLN A 216 -3.05 -2.59 -5.47
C GLN A 216 -4.00 -1.89 -6.45
N GLY A 217 -4.54 -0.73 -6.11
CA GLY A 217 -5.43 0.06 -6.97
C GLY A 217 -6.87 -0.46 -7.00
N PHE A 218 -7.35 -1.04 -5.90
CA PHE A 218 -8.72 -1.57 -5.77
C PHE A 218 -9.05 -2.61 -6.86
N GLN A 219 -8.26 -3.69 -6.89
CA GLN A 219 -8.44 -4.80 -7.83
C GLN A 219 -9.88 -5.31 -7.82
N GLN A 220 -10.45 -5.54 -9.01
CA GLN A 220 -11.80 -6.08 -9.21
C GLN A 220 -11.86 -7.57 -8.89
#